data_AF-X1ENR7-F1
#
_entry.id   AF-X1ENR7-F1
#
_cell.length_a   1.000
_cell.length_b   1.000
_cell.length_c   1.000
_cell.angle_alpha   90.00
_cell.angle_beta   90.00
_cell.angle_gamma   90.00
#
_symmetry.space_group_name_H-M   'P 1'
#
loop_
_entity.id
_entity.type
_entity.pdbx_description
1 polymer ?
#
loop_
_entity_poly.entity_id
_entity_poly.type
_entity_poly.pdbx_seq_one_letter_code
_entity_poly.pdbx_strand_id
1 'polypeptide(L)'
;MRDRHALFFTFALPLLFITVFGLAFSGDMGKIDVIVVQEDDSPLADNYVFALNVVFDVTRADSAAAAENDVLDGEKVAAIIVPEGFSENAAPVRLIYDETKQEVSSIVMRTLEGVTMGFLGQQPPISAESVSGKQLDPFQFIVPGMAVMFVLMIGGIGGAESTIKERDKGTFKRNLLAPIGRASYLAGKLLAHFLIGCMQLA
;
A
#
# COMPACT_ATOMS: atom_id res chain seq x y z
N MET A 1 3.60 16.36 -38.12
CA MET A 1 2.47 15.71 -37.43
C MET A 1 2.32 14.29 -37.97
N ARG A 2 3.11 13.31 -37.49
CA ARG A 2 3.10 11.98 -38.09
C ARG A 2 3.47 10.87 -37.12
N ASP A 3 2.77 10.84 -35.99
CA ASP A 3 2.70 9.61 -35.21
C ASP A 3 1.36 9.52 -34.47
N ARG A 4 0.28 9.36 -35.25
CA ARG A 4 -1.08 9.19 -34.72
C ARG A 4 -1.20 7.92 -33.88
N HIS A 5 -0.34 6.93 -34.13
CA HIS A 5 -0.22 5.74 -33.31
C HIS A 5 0.44 6.03 -31.96
N ALA A 6 1.55 6.79 -31.92
CA ALA A 6 2.12 7.22 -30.65
C ALA A 6 1.12 8.06 -29.85
N LEU A 7 0.44 9.02 -30.49
CA LEU A 7 -0.60 9.83 -29.83
C LEU A 7 -1.74 8.95 -29.28
N PHE A 8 -2.21 7.98 -30.06
CA PHE A 8 -3.22 7.02 -29.61
C PHE A 8 -2.75 6.24 -28.39
N PHE A 9 -1.56 5.64 -28.40
CA PHE A 9 -1.04 4.88 -27.25
C PHE A 9 -0.76 5.76 -26.03
N THR A 10 -0.28 6.99 -26.22
CA THR A 10 -0.01 7.95 -25.14
C THR A 10 -1.28 8.31 -24.35
N PHE A 11 -2.45 8.36 -25.00
CA PHE A 11 -3.71 8.70 -24.32
C PHE A 11 -4.59 7.48 -24.03
N ALA A 12 -4.69 6.54 -24.97
CA ALA A 12 -5.55 5.37 -24.84
C ALA A 12 -5.04 4.38 -23.80
N LEU A 13 -3.72 4.16 -23.70
CA LEU A 13 -3.15 3.19 -22.75
C LEU A 13 -3.35 3.63 -21.29
N PRO A 14 -3.05 4.89 -20.89
CA PRO A 14 -3.35 5.35 -19.53
C PRO A 14 -4.84 5.34 -19.22
N LEU A 15 -5.70 5.77 -20.15
CA LEU A 15 -7.15 5.73 -19.96
C LEU A 15 -7.67 4.31 -19.78
N LEU A 16 -7.16 3.34 -20.56
CA LEU A 16 -7.49 1.93 -20.41
C LEU A 16 -7.06 1.42 -19.04
N PHE A 17 -5.85 1.73 -18.58
CA PHE A 17 -5.39 1.34 -17.25
C PHE A 17 -6.23 1.97 -16.13
N ILE A 18 -6.52 3.27 -16.19
CA ILE A 18 -7.38 3.94 -15.21
C ILE A 18 -8.77 3.30 -15.19
N THR A 19 -9.30 2.93 -16.36
CA THR A 19 -10.62 2.27 -16.45
C THR A 19 -10.58 0.86 -15.88
N VAL A 20 -9.58 0.06 -16.24
CA VAL A 20 -9.42 -1.31 -15.75
C VAL A 20 -9.15 -1.33 -14.25
N PHE A 21 -8.21 -0.53 -13.76
CA PHE A 21 -7.93 -0.39 -12.33
C PHE A 21 -9.11 0.23 -11.58
N GLY A 22 -9.73 1.25 -12.16
CA GLY A 22 -10.95 1.86 -11.64
C GLY A 22 -12.04 0.81 -11.43
N LEU A 23 -12.29 -0.06 -12.41
CA LEU A 23 -13.29 -1.13 -12.28
C LEU A 23 -12.83 -2.30 -11.40
N ALA A 24 -11.55 -2.67 -11.44
CA ALA A 24 -11.00 -3.77 -10.64
C ALA A 24 -10.92 -3.44 -9.14
N PHE A 25 -10.74 -2.16 -8.80
CA PHE A 25 -10.63 -1.65 -7.43
C PHE A 25 -11.83 -0.76 -7.03
N SER A 26 -12.87 -0.68 -7.86
CA SER A 26 -14.16 -0.03 -7.54
C SER A 26 -15.05 -0.90 -6.67
N GLY A 27 -14.69 -2.17 -6.47
CA GLY A 27 -15.36 -3.05 -5.53
C GLY A 27 -14.91 -2.78 -4.10
N ASP A 28 -15.81 -3.01 -3.14
CA ASP A 28 -15.63 -2.95 -1.69
C ASP A 28 -14.18 -3.28 -1.31
N MET A 29 -13.38 -2.26 -0.96
CA MET A 29 -12.05 -2.49 -0.43
C MET A 29 -12.30 -3.25 0.87
N GLY A 30 -12.00 -4.55 0.87
CA GLY A 30 -12.35 -5.46 1.95
C GLY A 30 -12.13 -4.81 3.32
N LYS A 31 -13.12 -4.95 4.20
CA LYS A 31 -13.06 -4.36 5.53
C LYS A 31 -11.80 -4.84 6.25
N ILE A 32 -11.15 -3.94 6.99
CA ILE A 32 -9.96 -4.30 7.76
C ILE A 32 -10.41 -5.18 8.93
N ASP A 33 -9.79 -6.36 9.03
CA ASP A 33 -9.94 -7.27 10.16
C ASP A 33 -9.43 -6.63 11.45
N VAL A 34 -10.36 -6.30 12.35
CA VAL A 34 -10.06 -5.77 13.68
C VAL A 34 -10.74 -6.60 14.75
N ILE A 35 -10.08 -6.70 15.90
CA ILE A 35 -10.66 -7.36 17.06
C ILE A 35 -11.12 -6.32 18.08
N VAL A 36 -12.30 -6.50 18.64
CA VAL A 36 -12.88 -5.56 19.61
C VAL A 36 -13.13 -6.28 20.92
N VAL A 37 -12.70 -5.65 22.01
CA VAL A 37 -13.00 -6.06 23.38
C VAL A 37 -13.90 -5.00 23.99
N GLN A 38 -15.11 -5.39 24.33
CA GLN A 38 -16.11 -4.51 24.95
C GLN A 38 -16.15 -4.82 26.44
N GLU A 39 -15.67 -3.88 27.25
CA GLU A 39 -15.75 -3.96 28.72
C GLU A 39 -16.96 -3.16 29.25
N ASP A 40 -17.49 -2.22 28.46
CA ASP A 40 -18.67 -1.41 28.79
C ASP A 40 -19.97 -2.03 28.22
N ASP A 41 -20.88 -2.46 29.10
CA ASP A 41 -22.19 -3.06 28.77
C ASP A 41 -23.30 -2.01 28.49
N SER A 42 -22.95 -0.74 28.29
CA SER A 42 -23.94 0.31 28.04
C SER A 42 -24.47 0.33 26.60
N PRO A 43 -25.72 0.83 26.39
CA PRO A 43 -26.30 0.94 25.04
C PRO A 43 -25.50 1.82 24.06
N LEU A 44 -24.71 2.77 24.57
CA LEU A 44 -23.86 3.61 23.74
C LEU A 44 -22.64 2.82 23.26
N ALA A 45 -22.03 1.98 24.09
CA ALA A 45 -20.96 1.07 23.69
C ALA A 45 -21.42 0.08 22.62
N ASP A 46 -22.62 -0.48 22.76
CA ASP A 46 -23.21 -1.36 21.73
C ASP A 46 -23.37 -0.68 20.37
N ASN A 47 -23.88 0.55 20.37
CA ASN A 47 -24.04 1.33 19.14
C ASN A 47 -22.68 1.72 18.53
N TYR A 48 -21.67 1.97 19.36
CA TYR A 48 -20.31 2.26 18.92
C TYR A 48 -19.66 1.03 18.26
N VAL A 49 -19.74 -0.16 18.89
CA VAL A 49 -19.25 -1.41 18.31
C VAL A 49 -19.99 -1.76 17.01
N PHE A 50 -21.29 -1.49 16.94
CA PHE A 50 -22.06 -1.65 15.70
C PHE A 50 -21.54 -0.73 14.59
N ALA A 51 -21.27 0.55 14.90
CA ALA A 51 -20.71 1.49 13.93
C ALA A 51 -19.32 1.08 13.46
N LEU A 52 -18.48 0.51 14.35
CA LEU A 52 -17.20 -0.07 13.96
C LEU A 52 -17.37 -1.24 12.99
N ASN A 53 -18.35 -2.12 13.21
CA ASN A 53 -18.62 -3.25 12.31
C ASN A 53 -19.13 -2.83 10.92
N VAL A 54 -19.62 -1.60 10.76
CA VAL A 54 -19.97 -1.06 9.44
C VAL A 54 -18.69 -0.77 8.63
N VAL A 55 -17.63 -0.28 9.26
CA VAL A 55 -16.40 0.18 8.60
C VAL A 55 -15.28 -0.87 8.63
N PHE A 56 -15.27 -1.72 9.65
CA PHE A 56 -14.29 -2.78 9.89
C PHE A 56 -14.95 -4.15 9.97
N ASP A 57 -14.18 -5.22 9.76
CA ASP A 57 -14.63 -6.58 10.03
C ASP A 57 -14.32 -6.89 11.50
N VAL A 58 -15.33 -6.72 12.35
CA VAL A 58 -15.15 -6.75 13.80
C VAL A 58 -15.36 -8.17 14.31
N THR A 59 -14.29 -8.77 14.82
CA THR A 59 -14.35 -9.98 15.65
C THR A 59 -14.40 -9.59 17.12
N ARG A 60 -15.28 -10.18 17.92
CA ARG A 60 -15.32 -9.93 19.37
C ARG A 60 -14.40 -10.90 20.10
N ALA A 61 -13.60 -10.39 21.04
CA ALA A 61 -12.79 -11.19 21.95
C ALA A 61 -13.29 -11.09 23.40
N ASP A 62 -13.08 -12.18 24.14
CA ASP A 62 -13.50 -12.28 25.54
C ASP A 62 -12.57 -11.53 26.52
N SER A 63 -11.34 -11.19 26.08
CA SER A 63 -10.38 -10.46 26.93
C SER A 63 -9.39 -9.63 26.14
N ALA A 64 -8.92 -8.54 26.74
CA ALA A 64 -7.86 -7.68 26.19
C ALA A 64 -6.56 -8.47 25.89
N ALA A 65 -6.22 -9.42 26.76
CA ALA A 65 -5.02 -10.25 26.58
C ALA A 65 -5.11 -11.20 25.38
N ALA A 66 -6.29 -11.77 25.10
CA ALA A 66 -6.50 -12.58 23.91
C ALA A 66 -6.37 -11.73 22.64
N ALA A 67 -7.01 -10.54 22.65
CA ALA A 67 -6.96 -9.60 21.54
C ALA A 67 -5.54 -9.10 21.21
N GLU A 68 -4.70 -8.89 22.23
CA GLU A 68 -3.30 -8.52 22.04
C GLU A 68 -2.48 -9.64 21.39
N ASN A 69 -2.69 -10.90 21.78
CA ASN A 69 -2.03 -12.05 21.16
C ASN A 69 -2.41 -12.21 19.68
N ASP A 70 -3.68 -12.01 19.33
CA ASP A 70 -4.14 -12.12 17.93
C ASP A 70 -3.51 -11.04 17.02
N VAL A 71 -3.21 -9.86 17.58
CA VAL A 71 -2.48 -8.79 16.89
C VAL A 71 -0.99 -9.13 16.78
N LEU A 72 -0.40 -9.68 17.83
CA LEU A 72 1.00 -10.13 17.86
C LEU A 72 1.29 -11.25 16.86
N ASP A 73 0.37 -12.22 16.75
CA ASP A 73 0.46 -13.33 15.81
C ASP A 73 0.20 -12.89 14.36
N GLY A 74 -0.25 -11.64 14.17
CA GLY A 74 -0.50 -11.03 12.88
C GLY A 74 -1.79 -11.48 12.20
N GLU A 75 -2.63 -12.24 12.91
CA GLU A 75 -3.95 -12.71 12.45
C GLU A 75 -4.93 -11.53 12.31
N LYS A 76 -4.87 -10.57 13.24
CA LYS A 76 -5.65 -9.33 13.20
C LYS A 76 -4.74 -8.12 13.07
N VAL A 77 -5.26 -7.05 12.48
CA VAL A 77 -4.45 -5.85 12.18
C VAL A 77 -4.36 -4.91 13.38
N ALA A 78 -5.45 -4.82 14.15
CA ALA A 78 -5.52 -4.01 15.36
C ALA A 78 -6.57 -4.57 16.33
N ALA A 79 -6.36 -4.30 17.62
CA ALA A 79 -7.28 -4.55 18.70
C ALA A 79 -7.78 -3.22 19.29
N ILE A 80 -9.09 -3.10 19.43
CA ILE A 80 -9.76 -1.93 19.98
C ILE A 80 -10.44 -2.33 21.29
N ILE A 81 -10.02 -1.72 22.38
CA ILE A 81 -10.56 -2.00 23.72
C ILE A 81 -11.41 -0.80 24.14
N VAL A 82 -12.70 -1.06 24.35
CA VAL A 82 -13.67 -0.08 24.84
C VAL A 82 -13.79 -0.27 26.36
N PRO A 83 -13.20 0.63 27.17
CA PRO A 83 -13.11 0.44 28.62
C PRO A 83 -14.45 0.72 29.30
N GLU A 84 -14.63 0.17 30.51
CA GLU A 84 -15.71 0.55 31.42
C GLU A 84 -15.73 2.07 31.64
N GLY A 85 -16.88 2.72 31.46
CA GLY A 85 -17.04 4.17 31.60
C GLY A 85 -16.78 4.97 30.33
N PHE A 86 -16.67 4.31 29.16
CA PHE A 86 -16.69 4.94 27.85
C PHE A 86 -17.95 5.83 27.70
N SER A 87 -19.10 5.32 28.13
CA SER A 87 -20.37 6.03 28.03
C SER A 87 -20.61 7.08 29.12
N GLU A 88 -20.01 6.92 30.30
CA GLU A 88 -20.24 7.81 31.44
C GLU A 88 -19.24 8.98 31.50
N ASN A 89 -17.95 8.70 31.27
CA ASN A 89 -16.86 9.65 31.47
C ASN A 89 -16.01 9.87 30.21
N ALA A 90 -16.46 9.39 29.04
CA ALA A 90 -15.66 9.41 27.81
C ALA A 90 -14.27 8.81 28.03
N ALA A 91 -14.22 7.67 28.74
CA ALA A 91 -12.97 6.98 29.04
C ALA A 91 -12.21 6.65 27.73
N PRO A 92 -10.86 6.73 27.77
CA PRO A 92 -10.06 6.64 26.56
C PRO A 92 -10.12 5.26 25.91
N VAL A 93 -10.53 5.20 24.65
CA VAL A 93 -10.48 3.95 23.87
C VAL A 93 -9.02 3.57 23.68
N ARG A 94 -8.68 2.32 24.02
CA ARG A 94 -7.33 1.79 23.84
C ARG A 94 -7.23 1.14 22.47
N LEU A 95 -6.23 1.54 21.70
CA LEU A 95 -5.93 0.98 20.38
C LEU A 95 -4.58 0.28 20.44
N ILE A 96 -4.61 -1.04 20.31
CA ILE A 96 -3.41 -1.87 20.16
C ILE A 96 -3.25 -2.17 18.67
N TYR A 97 -2.08 -1.88 18.10
CA TYR A 97 -1.83 -2.11 16.68
C TYR A 97 -0.39 -2.56 16.43
N ASP A 98 -0.20 -3.24 15.30
CA ASP A 98 1.10 -3.65 14.81
C ASP A 98 1.82 -2.46 14.14
N GLU A 99 2.96 -2.07 14.71
CA GLU A 99 3.79 -0.98 14.17
C GLU A 99 4.43 -1.31 12.81
N THR A 100 4.57 -2.60 12.47
CA THR A 100 5.13 -3.02 11.17
C THR A 100 4.17 -2.72 10.02
N LYS A 101 2.88 -2.56 10.31
CA LYS A 101 1.80 -2.25 9.35
C LYS A 101 1.40 -0.77 9.39
N GLN A 102 2.39 0.15 9.46
CA GLN A 102 2.18 1.59 9.69
C GLN A 102 1.10 2.24 8.81
N GLU A 103 1.01 1.87 7.53
CA GLU A 103 0.00 2.40 6.61
C GLU A 103 -1.43 2.00 7.01
N VAL A 104 -1.64 0.72 7.35
CA VAL A 104 -2.96 0.22 7.75
C VAL A 104 -3.33 0.72 9.16
N SER A 105 -2.36 0.73 10.08
CA SER A 105 -2.55 1.25 11.44
C SER A 105 -2.93 2.74 11.45
N SER A 106 -2.39 3.53 10.51
CA SER A 106 -2.77 4.95 10.34
C SER A 106 -4.21 5.11 9.83
N ILE A 107 -4.67 4.20 8.95
CA ILE A 107 -6.06 4.19 8.48
C ILE A 107 -7.01 3.82 9.63
N VAL A 108 -6.67 2.78 10.38
CA VAL A 108 -7.46 2.33 11.54
C VAL A 108 -7.58 3.45 12.57
N MET A 109 -6.46 4.10 12.93
CA MET A 109 -6.45 5.21 13.89
C MET A 109 -7.33 6.38 13.44
N ARG A 110 -7.21 6.84 12.19
CA ARG A 110 -8.02 7.96 11.66
C ARG A 110 -9.51 7.63 11.61
N THR A 111 -9.85 6.40 11.21
CA THR A 111 -11.24 5.94 11.17
C THR A 111 -11.80 5.84 12.59
N LEU A 112 -11.03 5.29 13.53
CA LEU A 112 -11.44 5.22 14.94
C LEU A 112 -11.64 6.60 15.53
N GLU A 113 -10.73 7.55 15.28
CA GLU A 113 -10.88 8.95 15.66
C GLU A 113 -12.18 9.54 15.11
N GLY A 114 -12.46 9.32 13.82
CA GLY A 114 -13.67 9.82 13.17
C GLY A 114 -14.95 9.23 13.75
N VAL A 115 -15.00 7.91 13.95
CA VAL A 115 -16.16 7.22 14.56
C VAL A 115 -16.34 7.70 16.00
N THR A 116 -15.28 7.68 16.80
CA THR A 116 -15.35 8.06 18.22
C THR A 116 -15.75 9.53 18.40
N MET A 117 -15.23 10.44 17.56
CA MET A 117 -15.62 11.85 17.56
C MET A 117 -17.10 12.02 17.21
N GLY A 118 -17.62 11.24 16.26
CA GLY A 118 -19.05 11.24 15.91
C GLY A 118 -19.95 10.80 17.06
N PHE A 119 -19.48 9.91 17.94
CA PHE A 119 -20.23 9.41 19.09
C PHE A 119 -20.11 10.30 20.34
N LEU A 120 -18.89 10.75 20.68
CA LEU A 120 -18.64 11.52 21.90
C LEU A 120 -18.81 13.03 21.71
N GLY A 121 -18.84 13.53 20.47
CA GLY A 121 -18.98 14.97 20.16
C GLY A 121 -17.82 15.84 20.67
N GLN A 122 -16.75 15.22 21.18
CA GLN A 122 -15.53 15.85 21.66
C GLN A 122 -14.33 15.04 21.17
N GLN A 123 -13.15 15.67 21.15
CA GLN A 123 -11.91 15.01 20.74
C GLN A 123 -11.57 13.96 21.81
N PRO A 124 -11.70 12.65 21.51
CA PRO A 124 -11.55 11.62 22.52
C PRO A 124 -10.08 11.49 22.90
N PRO A 125 -9.75 11.23 24.16
CA PRO A 125 -8.44 10.70 24.48
C PRO A 125 -8.36 9.28 23.90
N ILE A 126 -7.63 9.05 22.82
CA ILE A 126 -7.32 7.69 22.35
C ILE A 126 -5.96 7.31 22.92
N SER A 127 -5.90 6.18 23.62
CA SER A 127 -4.65 5.64 24.14
C SER A 127 -4.14 4.60 23.14
N ALA A 128 -3.19 5.02 22.30
CA ALA A 128 -2.59 4.18 21.29
C ALA A 128 -1.36 3.47 21.87
N GLU A 129 -1.43 2.14 21.99
CA GLU A 129 -0.34 1.27 22.44
C GLU A 129 0.20 0.52 21.22
N SER A 130 1.42 0.83 20.80
CA SER A 130 2.07 0.10 19.72
C SER A 130 2.66 -1.18 20.26
N VAL A 131 2.29 -2.31 19.68
CA VAL A 131 2.91 -3.60 19.99
C VAL A 131 3.84 -3.95 18.83
N SER A 132 5.09 -4.26 19.16
CA SER A 132 6.10 -4.69 18.19
C SER A 132 5.83 -6.15 17.82
N GLY A 133 4.96 -6.36 16.82
CA GLY A 133 4.88 -7.63 16.10
C GLY A 133 6.24 -7.98 15.51
N LYS A 134 6.43 -9.25 15.13
CA LYS A 134 7.71 -9.79 14.63
C LYS A 134 8.34 -8.84 13.59
N GLN A 135 9.40 -8.12 13.98
CA GLN A 135 10.03 -7.11 13.15
C GLN A 135 10.46 -7.73 11.81
N LEU A 136 9.69 -7.46 10.76
CA LEU A 136 10.13 -7.73 9.40
C LEU A 136 11.18 -6.67 9.09
N ASP A 137 12.42 -7.13 8.88
CA ASP A 137 13.57 -6.28 8.60
C ASP A 137 13.21 -5.33 7.42
N PRO A 138 13.18 -4.00 7.63
CA PRO A 138 12.80 -3.03 6.59
C PRO A 138 13.63 -3.19 5.30
N PHE A 139 14.82 -3.77 5.40
CA PHE A 139 15.63 -4.17 4.25
C PHE A 139 14.92 -5.17 3.33
N GLN A 140 14.16 -6.13 3.85
CA GLN A 140 13.48 -7.15 3.05
C GLN A 140 12.30 -6.60 2.26
N PHE A 141 11.69 -5.51 2.72
CA PHE A 141 10.53 -4.90 2.07
C PHE A 141 10.90 -3.77 1.10
N ILE A 142 11.84 -2.91 1.47
CA ILE A 142 12.14 -1.69 0.71
C ILE A 142 13.14 -1.96 -0.42
N VAL A 143 14.12 -2.86 -0.22
CA VAL A 143 15.18 -3.14 -1.21
C VAL A 143 14.62 -3.69 -2.53
N PRO A 144 13.67 -4.65 -2.55
CA PRO A 144 13.11 -5.14 -3.81
C PRO A 144 12.38 -4.04 -4.60
N GLY A 145 11.62 -3.18 -3.91
CA GLY A 145 10.86 -2.10 -4.56
C GLY A 145 11.76 -1.05 -5.20
N MET A 146 12.81 -0.62 -4.48
CA MET A 146 13.79 0.32 -5.02
C MET A 146 14.58 -0.27 -6.19
N ALA A 147 14.94 -1.56 -6.13
CA ALA A 147 15.63 -2.23 -7.22
C ALA A 147 14.78 -2.27 -8.50
N VAL A 148 13.49 -2.58 -8.39
CA VAL A 148 12.57 -2.54 -9.54
C VAL A 148 12.47 -1.14 -10.13
N MET A 149 12.36 -0.11 -9.28
CA MET A 149 12.34 1.29 -9.73
C MET A 149 13.62 1.67 -10.50
N PHE A 150 14.79 1.28 -10.01
CA PHE A 150 16.06 1.56 -10.68
C PHE A 150 16.19 0.85 -12.04
N VAL A 151 15.79 -0.42 -12.12
CA VAL A 151 15.78 -1.17 -13.38
C VAL A 151 14.85 -0.52 -14.39
N LEU A 152 13.64 -0.12 -13.98
CA LEU A 152 12.68 0.56 -14.86
C LEU A 152 13.16 1.94 -15.29
N MET A 153 13.81 2.70 -14.42
CA MET A 153 14.36 4.02 -14.73
C MET A 153 15.49 3.92 -15.77
N ILE A 154 16.40 2.96 -15.62
CA ILE A 154 17.52 2.75 -16.55
C ILE A 154 17.03 2.16 -17.88
N GLY A 155 16.20 1.12 -17.85
CA GLY A 155 15.69 0.46 -19.06
C GLY A 155 14.74 1.33 -19.86
N GLY A 156 13.82 2.04 -19.19
CA GLY A 156 12.83 2.90 -19.82
C GLY A 156 13.41 4.21 -20.31
N ILE A 157 13.90 5.04 -19.39
CA ILE A 157 14.40 6.39 -19.72
C ILE A 157 15.76 6.29 -20.43
N GLY A 158 16.70 5.52 -19.88
CA GLY A 158 18.03 5.35 -20.48
C GLY A 158 18.02 4.65 -21.85
N GLY A 159 17.18 3.63 -22.02
CA GLY A 159 16.99 2.94 -23.30
C GLY A 159 16.37 3.82 -24.39
N ALA A 160 15.36 4.62 -24.02
CA ALA A 160 14.73 5.57 -24.93
C ALA A 160 15.68 6.71 -25.31
N GLU A 161 16.34 7.33 -24.33
CA GLU A 161 17.30 8.41 -24.58
C GLU A 161 18.49 7.97 -25.42
N SER A 162 19.06 6.80 -25.14
CA SER A 162 20.21 6.29 -25.90
C SER A 162 19.85 6.05 -27.36
N THR A 163 18.62 5.60 -27.63
CA THR A 163 18.10 5.38 -28.98
C THR A 163 17.79 6.69 -29.69
N ILE A 164 17.23 7.67 -28.99
CA ILE A 164 16.99 9.02 -29.54
C ILE A 164 18.32 9.70 -29.86
N LYS A 165 19.31 9.65 -28.95
CA LYS A 165 20.66 10.23 -29.14
C LYS A 165 21.39 9.60 -30.33
N GLU A 166 21.27 8.30 -30.56
CA GLU A 166 21.87 7.63 -31.73
C GLU A 166 21.18 7.98 -33.05
N ARG A 167 19.86 8.20 -33.01
CA ARG A 167 19.12 8.69 -34.17
C ARG A 167 19.59 10.08 -34.55
N ASP A 168 19.76 10.95 -33.55
CA ASP A 168 20.18 12.34 -33.76
C ASP A 168 21.67 12.43 -34.19
N LYS A 169 22.54 11.56 -33.67
CA LYS A 169 23.95 11.46 -34.10
C LYS A 169 24.15 10.75 -35.44
N GLY A 170 23.09 10.23 -36.05
CA GLY A 170 23.15 9.48 -37.32
C GLY A 170 23.81 8.10 -37.23
N THR A 171 24.31 7.70 -36.05
CA THR A 171 24.93 6.39 -35.81
C THR A 171 23.96 5.24 -36.02
N PHE A 172 22.66 5.47 -35.79
CA PHE A 172 21.62 4.47 -36.00
C PHE A 172 21.58 3.97 -37.46
N LYS A 173 21.69 4.89 -38.43
CA LYS A 173 21.71 4.54 -39.86
C LYS A 173 22.99 3.81 -40.25
N ARG A 174 24.12 4.16 -39.62
CA ARG A 174 25.41 3.52 -39.86
C ARG A 174 25.45 2.09 -39.32
N ASN A 175 24.80 1.85 -38.18
CA ASN A 175 24.72 0.51 -37.59
C ASN A 175 23.76 -0.42 -38.35
N LEU A 176 22.71 0.14 -38.98
CA LEU A 176 21.81 -0.61 -39.88
C LEU A 176 22.45 -1.01 -41.22
N LEU A 177 23.61 -0.45 -41.56
CA LEU A 177 24.41 -0.83 -42.74
C LEU A 177 25.41 -1.96 -42.42
N ALA A 178 25.68 -2.24 -41.14
CA ALA A 178 26.44 -3.42 -40.74
C ALA A 178 25.55 -4.67 -40.89
N PRO A 179 26.14 -5.87 -41.11
CA PRO A 179 25.40 -7.12 -41.33
C PRO A 179 24.80 -7.69 -40.02
N ILE A 180 24.16 -6.84 -39.22
CA ILE A 180 23.52 -7.17 -37.95
C ILE A 180 22.02 -6.95 -38.06
N GLY A 181 21.23 -7.96 -37.70
CA GLY A 181 19.78 -7.89 -37.72
C GLY A 181 19.22 -6.91 -36.69
N ARG A 182 18.10 -6.24 -37.02
CA ARG A 182 17.42 -5.27 -36.12
C ARG A 182 17.10 -5.87 -34.74
N ALA A 183 16.71 -7.13 -34.71
CA ALA A 183 16.43 -7.87 -33.48
C ALA A 183 17.69 -8.12 -32.64
N SER A 184 18.83 -8.45 -33.27
CA SER A 184 20.11 -8.65 -32.57
C SER A 184 20.62 -7.35 -31.93
N TYR A 185 20.42 -6.22 -32.61
CA TYR A 185 20.77 -4.91 -32.08
C TYR A 185 19.90 -4.53 -30.87
N LEU A 186 18.58 -4.70 -30.98
CA LEU A 186 17.66 -4.46 -29.86
C LEU A 186 17.95 -5.40 -28.68
N ALA A 187 18.15 -6.69 -28.96
CA ALA A 187 18.44 -7.70 -27.96
C ALA A 187 19.75 -7.42 -27.23
N GLY A 188 20.82 -7.03 -27.94
CA GLY A 188 22.08 -6.65 -27.31
C GLY A 188 21.95 -5.42 -26.41
N LYS A 189 21.13 -4.45 -26.81
CA LYS A 189 20.87 -3.24 -26.01
C LYS A 189 20.05 -3.56 -24.76
N LEU A 190 19.02 -4.39 -24.89
CA LEU A 190 18.23 -4.89 -23.77
C LEU A 190 19.09 -5.71 -22.79
N LEU A 191 19.92 -6.61 -23.32
CA LEU A 191 20.84 -7.42 -22.53
C LEU A 191 21.83 -6.55 -21.74
N ALA A 192 22.37 -5.48 -22.35
CA ALA A 192 23.27 -4.56 -21.67
C ALA A 192 22.58 -3.83 -20.50
N HIS A 193 21.35 -3.34 -20.70
CA HIS A 193 20.59 -2.69 -19.63
C HIS A 193 20.16 -3.69 -18.54
N PHE A 194 19.86 -4.93 -18.90
CA PHE A 194 19.57 -6.01 -17.95
C PHE A 194 20.77 -6.33 -17.07
N LEU A 195 21.97 -6.46 -17.65
CA LEU A 195 23.20 -6.72 -16.89
C LEU A 195 23.55 -5.58 -15.93
N ILE A 196 23.34 -4.32 -16.34
CA ILE A 196 23.49 -3.16 -15.45
C ILE A 196 22.50 -3.25 -14.28
N GLY A 197 21.24 -3.62 -14.55
CA GLY A 197 20.23 -3.86 -13.51
C GLY A 197 20.63 -4.97 -12.53
N CYS A 198 21.15 -6.10 -13.01
CA CYS A 198 21.66 -7.17 -12.16
C CYS A 198 22.85 -6.74 -11.29
N MET A 199 23.77 -5.92 -11.84
CA MET A 199 24.90 -5.39 -11.09
C MET A 199 24.48 -4.38 -10.03
N GLN A 200 23.37 -3.66 -10.25
CA GLN A 200 22.81 -2.72 -9.28
C GLN A 200 22.05 -3.41 -8.14
N LEU A 201 21.63 -4.65 -8.35
CA LEU A 201 20.95 -5.50 -7.37
C LEU A 201 21.92 -6.28 -6.46
N ALA A 202 23.18 -6.42 -6.87
CA ALA A 202 24.23 -7.13 -6.14
C ALA A 202 25.02 -6.19 -5.22
#